data_AF-A0A7V6Q6D3-F1
#
_entry.id   AF-A0A7V6Q6D3-F1
#
_cell.length_a   1.000
_cell.length_b   1.000
_cell.length_c   1.000
_cell.angle_alpha   90.00
_cell.angle_beta   90.00
_cell.angle_gamma   90.00
#
_symmetry.space_group_name_H-M   'P 1'
#
loop_
_entity.id
_entity.type
_entity.pdbx_description
1 polymer ?
#
loop_
_entity_poly.entity_id
_entity_poly.type
_entity_poly.pdbx_seq_one_letter_code
_entity_poly.pdbx_strand_id
1 'polypeptide(L)'
;MDKIADQIYFLPQNDAVKKKASSEELKKACQQFESIFIYYLLQKMRETVPKNGFFEQGLSFDIVQSMHDQALAEELSKSGSLGLAEQMYSQMSKYI
;
A
#
# COMPACT_ATOMS: atom_id res chain seq x y z
N MET A 1 -44.33 -4.91 -30.66
CA MET A 1 -43.42 -5.11 -29.51
C MET A 1 -42.08 -4.57 -29.95
N ASP A 2 -41.90 -3.27 -29.72
CA ASP A 2 -40.97 -2.42 -30.45
C ASP A 2 -39.51 -2.70 -30.12
N LYS A 3 -38.69 -2.87 -31.18
CA LYS A 3 -37.23 -2.93 -31.15
C LYS A 3 -36.55 -1.66 -30.58
N ILE A 4 -37.34 -0.66 -30.19
CA ILE A 4 -36.90 0.61 -29.61
C ILE A 4 -36.71 0.48 -28.08
N ALA A 5 -37.44 -0.43 -27.41
CA ALA A 5 -37.35 -0.59 -25.95
C ALA A 5 -36.13 -1.39 -25.50
N ASP A 6 -35.67 -2.36 -26.30
CA ASP A 6 -34.49 -3.20 -25.98
C ASP A 6 -33.16 -2.42 -26.08
N GLN A 7 -33.13 -1.32 -26.83
CA GLN A 7 -31.91 -0.52 -27.02
C GLN A 7 -31.68 0.52 -25.90
N ILE A 8 -32.66 0.72 -25.02
CA ILE A 8 -32.60 1.69 -23.91
C ILE A 8 -32.13 1.03 -22.59
N TYR A 9 -32.14 -0.30 -22.49
CA TYR A 9 -31.70 -1.05 -21.29
C TYR A 9 -30.39 -1.83 -21.45
N PHE A 10 -29.64 -1.63 -22.53
CA PHE A 10 -28.27 -2.15 -22.63
C PHE A 10 -27.30 -1.19 -21.95
N LEU A 11 -27.26 -1.22 -20.60
CA LEU A 11 -26.08 -0.71 -19.90
C LEU A 11 -24.92 -1.62 -20.31
N PRO A 12 -23.92 -1.14 -21.06
CA PRO A 12 -22.77 -1.97 -21.39
C PRO A 12 -22.17 -2.41 -20.05
N GLN A 13 -22.02 -3.71 -19.84
CA GLN A 13 -21.29 -4.28 -18.71
C GLN A 13 -19.79 -4.00 -18.89
N ASN A 14 -19.42 -2.73 -18.85
CA ASN A 14 -18.31 -2.06 -18.17
C ASN A 14 -16.98 -2.81 -17.91
N ASP A 15 -16.51 -3.65 -18.82
CA ASP A 15 -15.21 -4.32 -18.71
C ASP A 15 -14.04 -3.34 -18.52
N ALA A 16 -14.12 -2.16 -19.15
CA ALA A 16 -13.14 -1.09 -18.99
C ALA A 16 -13.13 -0.50 -17.56
N VAL A 17 -14.28 -0.37 -16.91
CA VAL A 17 -14.37 0.12 -15.53
C VAL A 17 -13.97 -0.96 -14.52
N LYS A 18 -14.28 -2.24 -14.78
CA LYS A 18 -13.78 -3.36 -13.96
C LYS A 18 -12.25 -3.43 -14.01
N LYS A 19 -11.66 -3.30 -15.21
CA LYS A 19 -10.20 -3.31 -15.37
C LYS A 19 -9.53 -2.12 -14.68
N LYS A 20 -10.14 -0.92 -14.76
CA LYS A 20 -9.65 0.27 -14.07
C LYS A 20 -9.71 0.13 -12.54
N ALA A 21 -10.83 -0.36 -12.01
CA ALA A 21 -10.99 -0.62 -10.58
C ALA A 21 -9.94 -1.62 -10.07
N SER A 22 -9.74 -2.72 -10.80
CA SER A 22 -8.71 -3.73 -10.46
C SER A 22 -7.28 -3.17 -10.50
N SER A 23 -6.99 -2.28 -11.44
CA SER A 23 -5.69 -1.59 -11.53
C SER A 23 -5.45 -0.64 -10.34
N GLU A 24 -6.45 0.12 -9.92
CA GLU A 24 -6.38 1.00 -8.75
C GLU A 24 -6.22 0.20 -7.45
N GLU A 25 -6.95 -0.90 -7.31
CA GLU A 25 -6.84 -1.83 -6.18
C GLU A 25 -5.45 -2.48 -6.11
N LEU A 26 -4.91 -2.93 -7.25
CA LEU A 26 -3.55 -3.48 -7.30
C LEU A 26 -2.51 -2.43 -6.87
N LYS A 27 -2.62 -1.20 -7.38
CA LYS A 27 -1.71 -0.11 -7.01
C LYS A 27 -1.75 0.16 -5.51
N LYS A 28 -2.95 0.20 -4.93
CA LYS A 28 -3.14 0.37 -3.48
C LYS A 28 -2.53 -0.77 -2.68
N ALA A 29 -2.72 -2.01 -3.11
CA ALA A 29 -2.14 -3.19 -2.46
C ALA A 29 -0.60 -3.16 -2.50
N CYS A 30 0.00 -2.79 -3.65
CA CYS A 30 1.44 -2.65 -3.78
C CYS A 30 2.00 -1.56 -2.84
N GLN A 31 1.32 -0.42 -2.74
CA GLN A 31 1.70 0.66 -1.83
C GLN A 31 1.60 0.24 -0.35
N GLN A 32 0.53 -0.47 0.02
CA GLN A 32 0.38 -1.02 1.38
C GLN A 32 1.51 -2.01 1.72
N PHE A 33 1.92 -2.82 0.75
CA PHE A 33 3.06 -3.72 0.93
C PHE A 33 4.36 -2.95 1.16
N GLU A 34 4.64 -1.91 0.36
CA GLU A 34 5.82 -1.06 0.57
C GLU A 34 5.81 -0.41 1.96
N SER A 35 4.64 0.02 2.47
CA SER A 35 4.50 0.51 3.85
C SER A 35 4.90 -0.54 4.89
N ILE A 36 4.43 -1.79 4.75
CA ILE A 36 4.80 -2.88 5.68
C ILE A 36 6.31 -3.16 5.62
N PHE A 37 6.88 -3.14 4.41
CA PHE A 37 8.31 -3.35 4.21
C PHE A 37 9.16 -2.23 4.84
N ILE A 38 8.77 -0.96 4.67
CA ILE A 38 9.44 0.18 5.30
C ILE A 38 9.36 0.07 6.82
N TYR A 39 8.19 -0.25 7.37
CA TYR A 39 8.03 -0.44 8.81
C TYR A 39 8.99 -1.51 9.34
N TYR A 40 9.03 -2.67 8.68
CA TYR A 40 9.97 -3.74 9.02
C TYR A 40 11.44 -3.28 8.92
N LEU A 41 11.79 -2.56 7.85
CA LEU A 41 13.14 -2.03 7.66
C LEU A 41 13.54 -1.08 8.79
N LEU A 42 12.66 -0.16 9.18
CA LEU A 42 12.90 0.77 10.30
C LEU A 42 13.15 0.00 11.60
N GLN A 43 12.36 -1.04 11.88
CA GLN A 43 12.55 -1.88 13.06
C GLN A 43 13.93 -2.57 13.02
N LYS A 44 14.29 -3.20 11.90
CA LYS A 44 15.57 -3.89 11.75
C LYS A 44 16.77 -2.96 11.82
N MET A 45 16.68 -1.76 11.26
CA MET A 45 17.72 -0.75 11.38
C MET A 45 17.95 -0.36 12.86
N ARG A 46 16.89 -0.18 13.65
CA ARG A 46 17.04 0.14 15.08
C ARG A 46 17.59 -1.01 15.92
N GLU A 47 17.24 -2.26 15.59
CA GLU A 47 17.84 -3.43 16.24
C GLU A 47 19.37 -3.46 16.09
N THR A 48 19.94 -2.82 15.07
CA THR A 48 21.40 -2.70 14.90
C THR A 48 22.06 -1.66 15.80
N VAL A 49 21.29 -0.76 16.42
CA VAL A 49 21.82 0.28 17.30
C VAL A 49 21.95 -0.29 18.72
N PRO A 50 23.16 -0.33 19.31
CA PRO A 50 23.35 -0.82 20.67
C PRO A 50 22.50 -0.03 21.67
N LYS A 51 21.75 -0.72 22.53
CA LYS A 51 20.88 -0.11 23.55
C LYS A 51 21.67 0.42 24.76
N ASN A 52 22.74 1.15 24.51
CA ASN A 52 23.74 1.54 25.51
C ASN A 52 23.46 2.94 26.10
N GLY A 53 22.20 3.38 26.02
CA GLY A 53 21.80 4.76 26.30
C GLY A 53 21.34 4.98 27.75
N PHE A 54 21.53 6.22 28.21
CA PHE A 54 21.13 6.76 29.52
C PHE A 54 19.61 6.81 29.77
N PHE A 55 18.79 6.42 28.79
CA PHE A 55 17.33 6.46 28.84
C PHE A 55 16.75 5.05 28.95
N GLU A 56 15.90 4.83 29.96
CA GLU A 56 15.16 3.59 30.14
C GLU A 56 14.11 3.45 29.00
N GLN A 57 14.29 2.45 28.14
CA GLN A 57 13.26 2.04 27.19
C GLN A 57 12.19 1.25 27.93
N GLY A 58 11.10 1.93 28.30
CA GLY A 58 9.92 1.31 28.89
C GLY A 58 8.85 0.95 27.85
N LEU A 59 7.86 0.14 28.26
CA LEU A 59 6.75 -0.30 27.40
C LEU A 59 6.03 0.85 26.68
N SER A 60 5.82 1.98 27.37
CA SER A 60 5.17 3.16 26.81
C SER A 60 5.99 3.81 25.69
N PHE A 61 7.32 3.80 25.81
CA PHE A 61 8.21 4.27 24.74
C PHE A 61 8.11 3.37 23.50
N ASP A 62 8.14 2.05 23.70
CA ASP A 62 8.04 1.08 22.59
C ASP A 62 6.71 1.20 21.84
N ILE A 63 5.60 1.41 22.57
CA ILE A 63 4.29 1.64 21.95
C ILE A 63 4.31 2.91 21.10
N VAL A 64 4.73 4.04 21.66
CA VAL A 64 4.78 5.32 20.90
C VAL A 64 5.72 5.21 19.70
N GLN A 65 6.87 4.54 19.87
CA GLN A 65 7.83 4.31 18.80
C GLN A 65 7.21 3.49 17.67
N SER A 66 6.51 2.39 17.99
CA SER A 66 5.83 1.56 16.98
C SER A 66 4.75 2.32 16.21
N MET A 67 3.95 3.14 16.90
CA MET A 67 2.94 3.99 16.26
C MET A 67 3.57 5.05 15.34
N HIS A 68 4.66 5.67 15.79
CA HIS A 68 5.42 6.62 15.00
C HIS A 68 5.99 5.96 13.74
N ASP A 69 6.60 4.79 13.88
CA ASP A 69 7.18 4.05 12.76
C ASP A 69 6.14 3.62 11.75
N GLN A 70 4.95 3.21 12.20
CA GLN A 70 3.84 2.86 11.32
C GLN A 70 3.37 4.09 10.52
N ALA A 71 3.13 5.23 11.18
CA ALA A 71 2.71 6.45 10.51
C ALA A 71 3.76 6.96 9.51
N LEU A 72 5.04 6.87 9.89
CA LEU A 72 6.15 7.23 9.02
C LEU A 72 6.23 6.30 7.80
N ALA A 73 6.09 4.99 7.99
CA ALA A 73 6.11 4.03 6.89
C ALA A 73 4.94 4.24 5.91
N GLU A 74 3.75 4.53 6.43
CA GLU A 74 2.58 4.88 5.60
C GLU A 74 2.85 6.12 4.74
N GLU A 75 3.45 7.17 5.31
CA GLU A 75 3.75 8.40 4.56
C GLU A 75 4.87 8.20 3.53
N LEU A 76 5.93 7.49 3.89
CA LEU A 76 7.02 7.16 2.98
C LEU A 76 6.54 6.29 1.80
N SER A 77 5.60 5.37 2.04
CA SER A 77 5.00 4.57 0.96
C SER A 77 4.21 5.41 -0.04
N LYS A 78 3.53 6.48 0.39
CA LYS A 78 2.76 7.37 -0.50
C LYS A 78 3.65 8.17 -1.45
N SER A 79 4.84 8.55 -0.99
CA SER A 79 5.82 9.26 -1.82
C SER A 79 6.57 8.35 -2.80
N GLY A 80 6.43 7.02 -2.68
CA GLY A 80 7.19 6.06 -3.47
C GLY A 80 8.69 6.07 -3.14
N SER A 81 9.04 6.34 -1.87
CA SER A 81 10.42 6.58 -1.43
C SER A 81 11.39 5.45 -1.76
N LEU A 82 10.96 4.19 -1.76
CA LEU A 82 11.81 3.04 -2.12
C LEU A 82 11.57 2.54 -3.55
N GLY A 83 10.44 2.91 -4.17
CA GLY A 83 10.05 2.50 -5.52
C GLY A 83 9.59 1.04 -5.61
N LEU A 84 9.43 0.36 -4.47
CA LEU A 84 9.08 -1.06 -4.43
C LEU A 84 7.65 -1.29 -4.93
N ALA A 85 6.70 -0.43 -4.54
CA ALA A 85 5.32 -0.55 -5.00
C ALA A 85 5.20 -0.43 -6.52
N GLU A 86 5.97 0.48 -7.14
CA GLU A 86 5.97 0.67 -8.59
C GLU A 86 6.54 -0.56 -9.31
N GLN A 87 7.64 -1.14 -8.80
CA GLN A 87 8.20 -2.36 -9.36
C GLN A 87 7.22 -3.54 -9.26
N MET A 88 6.55 -3.72 -8.12
CA MET A 88 5.54 -4.76 -7.94
C MET A 88 4.35 -4.54 -8.87
N TYR A 89 3.83 -3.32 -8.94
CA TYR A 89 2.72 -2.96 -9.82
C TYR A 89 3.07 -3.23 -11.29
N SER A 90 4.27 -2.85 -11.73
CA SER A 90 4.76 -3.09 -13.10
C SER A 90 4.80 -4.58 -13.46
N GLN A 91 5.15 -5.45 -12.52
CA GLN A 91 5.17 -6.90 -12.77
C GLN A 91 3.77 -7.52 -12.73
N MET A 92 2.95 -7.14 -11.74
CA MET A 92 1.65 -7.76 -11.52
C MET A 92 0.59 -7.27 -12.51
N SER A 93 0.66 -6.01 -12.95
CA SER A 93 -0.27 -5.44 -13.93
C SER A 93 -0.22 -6.11 -15.31
N LYS A 94 0.80 -6.92 -15.58
CA LYS A 94 0.88 -7.75 -16.80
C LYS A 94 -0.07 -8.94 -16.78
N TYR A 95 -0.53 -9.35 -15.60
CA TYR A 95 -1.32 -10.56 -15.39
C TYR A 95 -2.81 -10.29 -15.07
N ILE A 96 -3.23 -9.01 -15.12
CA ILE A 96 -4.60 -8.53 -14.91
C ILE A 96 -5.06 -7.66 -16.10
#